data_AF-G9KVV9-F1
#
_entry.id   AF-G9KVV9-F1
#
_cell.length_a   1.000
_cell.length_b   1.000
_cell.length_c   1.000
_cell.angle_alpha   90.00
_cell.angle_beta   90.00
_cell.angle_gamma   90.00
#
_symmetry.space_group_name_H-M   'P 1'
#
loop_
_entity.id
_entity.type
_entity.pdbx_description
1 polymer ?
#
loop_
_entity_poly.entity_id
_entity_poly.type
_entity_poly.pdbx_seq_one_letter_code
_entity_poly.pdbx_strand_id
1 'polypeptide(L)'
;SVQAEIFQAFTELFQVACAKPPPLGLCDYPSSRAVYAIDLMLKWDDRPDGTRVMQPQILEVNFNPDCERACRYHPGFFNDVFSTLYLDEPSHCHVTRLV
;
A
#
# COMPACT_ATOMS: atom_id res chain seq x y z
N SER A 1 -2.15 -14.32 -8.41
CA SER A 1 -1.27 -13.56 -9.32
C SER A 1 -0.30 -12.74 -8.50
N VAL A 2 0.79 -12.24 -9.07
CA VAL A 2 1.75 -11.39 -8.34
C VAL A 2 1.07 -10.18 -7.69
N GLN A 3 0.13 -9.54 -8.40
CA GLN A 3 -0.65 -8.43 -7.83
C GLN A 3 -1.42 -8.83 -6.57
N ALA A 4 -2.05 -10.01 -6.56
CA ALA A 4 -2.77 -10.50 -5.38
C ALA A 4 -1.81 -10.75 -4.19
N GLU A 5 -0.61 -11.26 -4.47
CA GLU A 5 0.43 -11.46 -3.44
C GLU A 5 0.97 -10.12 -2.91
N ILE A 6 1.11 -9.10 -3.77
CA ILE A 6 1.45 -7.73 -3.35
C ILE A 6 0.37 -7.16 -2.42
N PHE A 7 -0.90 -7.30 -2.81
CA PHE A 7 -2.03 -6.83 -2.01
C PHE A 7 -2.09 -7.52 -0.65
N GLN A 8 -1.89 -8.83 -0.61
CA GLN A 8 -1.80 -9.58 0.63
C GLN A 8 -0.66 -9.08 1.52
N ALA A 9 0.54 -8.88 0.95
CA ALA A 9 1.69 -8.38 1.70
C ALA A 9 1.44 -6.97 2.29
N PHE A 10 0.75 -6.10 1.56
CA PHE A 10 0.37 -4.77 2.06
C PHE A 10 -0.63 -4.86 3.23
N THR A 11 -1.64 -5.72 3.12
CA THR A 11 -2.61 -5.93 4.21
C THR A 11 -1.92 -6.48 5.46
N GLU A 12 -1.11 -7.53 5.33
CA GLU A 12 -0.39 -8.15 6.44
C GLU A 12 0.59 -7.16 7.11
N LEU A 13 1.30 -6.35 6.32
CA LEU A 13 2.19 -5.30 6.82
C LEU A 13 1.47 -4.35 7.78
N PHE A 14 0.32 -3.79 7.37
CA PHE A 14 -0.42 -2.84 8.21
C PHE A 14 -1.13 -3.53 9.38
N GLN A 15 -1.60 -4.76 9.23
CA GLN A 15 -2.13 -5.55 10.35
C GLN A 15 -1.08 -5.74 11.45
N VAL A 16 0.14 -6.10 11.08
CA VAL A 16 1.26 -6.26 12.03
C VAL A 16 1.69 -4.92 12.62
N ALA A 17 1.76 -3.86 11.79
CA ALA A 17 2.10 -2.52 12.25
C ALA A 17 1.09 -2.00 13.30
N CYS A 18 -0.19 -2.37 13.18
CA CYS A 18 -1.25 -1.99 14.11
C CYS A 18 -1.48 -2.97 15.27
N ALA A 19 -0.70 -4.06 15.36
CA ALA A 19 -0.95 -5.12 16.34
C ALA A 19 -0.55 -4.75 17.79
N LYS A 20 0.19 -3.64 17.98
CA LYS A 20 0.65 -3.16 19.27
C LYS A 20 0.23 -1.70 19.48
N PRO A 21 -0.04 -1.28 20.74
CA PRO A 21 -0.32 0.11 21.02
C PRO A 21 0.94 0.99 20.78
N PRO A 22 0.76 2.30 20.60
CA PRO A 22 1.86 3.26 20.60
C PRO A 22 2.69 3.16 21.91
N PRO A 23 4.02 3.35 21.85
CA PRO A 23 4.80 3.78 20.69
C PRO A 23 5.30 2.63 19.80
N LEU A 24 4.93 1.37 20.10
CA LEU A 24 5.48 0.19 19.41
C LEU A 24 4.75 -0.16 18.12
N GLY A 25 3.53 0.35 17.94
CA GLY A 25 2.75 0.16 16.72
C GLY A 25 2.00 1.43 16.32
N LEU A 26 1.39 1.36 15.15
CA LEU A 26 0.50 2.39 14.61
C LEU A 26 -0.90 2.21 15.22
N CYS A 27 -1.56 3.31 15.55
CA CYS A 27 -2.95 3.29 16.02
C CYS A 27 -3.84 4.11 15.11
N ASP A 28 -5.11 3.76 15.10
CA ASP A 28 -6.13 4.58 14.48
C ASP A 28 -6.35 5.87 15.29
N TYR A 29 -6.71 6.93 14.59
CA TYR A 29 -7.24 8.14 15.19
C TYR A 29 -8.32 8.68 14.25
N PRO A 30 -9.58 8.86 14.71
CA PRO A 30 -10.71 9.14 13.81
C PRO A 30 -10.52 10.36 12.90
N SER A 31 -9.82 11.38 13.37
CA SER A 31 -9.57 12.62 12.63
C SER A 31 -8.25 12.61 11.84
N SER A 32 -7.52 11.50 11.83
CA SER A 32 -6.26 11.36 11.09
C SER A 32 -6.46 10.59 9.79
N ARG A 33 -5.67 10.94 8.78
CA ARG A 33 -5.51 10.21 7.52
C ARG A 33 -4.02 10.18 7.19
N ALA A 34 -3.57 9.16 6.47
CA ALA A 34 -2.17 8.99 6.13
C ALA A 34 -2.01 8.45 4.71
N VAL A 35 -0.98 8.92 4.02
CA VAL A 35 -0.54 8.41 2.73
C VAL A 35 0.86 7.84 2.92
N TYR A 36 1.04 6.60 2.49
CA TYR A 36 2.32 5.92 2.47
C TYR A 36 2.67 5.49 1.05
N ALA A 37 3.92 5.64 0.65
CA ALA A 37 4.46 4.92 -0.50
C ALA A 37 5.15 3.66 -0.01
N ILE A 38 4.91 2.54 -0.68
CA ILE A 38 5.58 1.27 -0.41
C ILE A 38 6.49 0.96 -1.58
N ASP A 39 7.79 0.94 -1.34
CA ASP A 39 8.76 0.50 -2.32
C ASP A 39 8.91 -1.02 -2.22
N LEU A 40 8.81 -1.69 -3.37
CA LEU A 40 8.91 -3.14 -3.45
C LEU A 40 9.74 -3.56 -4.65
N MET A 41 10.35 -4.73 -4.54
CA MET A 41 10.98 -5.43 -5.65
C MET A 41 10.28 -6.75 -5.91
N LEU A 42 10.43 -7.26 -7.13
CA LEU A 42 10.02 -8.60 -7.51
C LEU A 42 11.25 -9.47 -7.65
N LYS A 43 11.24 -10.62 -6.98
CA LYS A 43 12.30 -11.62 -7.04
C LYS A 43 11.74 -12.91 -7.63
N TRP A 44 12.50 -13.56 -8.51
CA TRP A 44 12.21 -14.94 -8.87
C TRP A 44 12.54 -15.88 -7.72
N ASP A 45 11.60 -16.75 -7.36
CA ASP A 45 11.76 -17.77 -6.34
C ASP A 45 11.27 -19.13 -6.85
N ASP A 46 11.85 -20.21 -6.35
CA ASP A 46 11.48 -21.57 -6.72
C ASP A 46 10.64 -22.19 -5.60
N ARG A 47 9.39 -22.54 -5.91
CA ARG A 47 8.52 -23.24 -4.96
C ARG A 47 9.01 -24.68 -4.73
N PRO A 48 8.62 -25.33 -3.62
CA PRO A 48 8.98 -26.72 -3.34
C PRO A 48 8.56 -27.72 -4.42
N ASP A 49 7.55 -27.38 -5.22
CA ASP A 49 7.07 -28.18 -6.36
C ASP A 49 7.89 -27.96 -7.65
N GLY A 50 8.94 -27.14 -7.61
CA GLY A 50 9.79 -26.80 -8.76
C GLY A 50 9.24 -25.68 -9.63
N THR A 51 8.10 -25.08 -9.29
CA THR A 51 7.52 -23.97 -10.04
C THR A 51 8.24 -22.67 -9.72
N ARG A 52 8.74 -21.98 -10.75
CA ARG A 52 9.33 -20.66 -10.61
C ARG A 52 8.24 -19.57 -10.54
N VAL A 53 8.26 -18.76 -9.49
CA VAL A 53 7.26 -17.72 -9.23
C VAL A 53 7.91 -16.37 -8.96
N MET A 54 7.16 -15.30 -9.21
CA MET A 54 7.58 -13.95 -8.85
C MET A 54 7.06 -13.61 -7.46
N GLN A 55 7.97 -13.40 -6.51
CA GLN A 55 7.66 -13.09 -5.13
C GLN A 55 7.88 -11.58 -4.87
N PRO A 56 6.89 -10.86 -4.32
CA PRO A 56 7.07 -9.47 -3.90
C PRO A 56 7.92 -9.37 -2.63
N GLN A 57 8.81 -8.38 -2.58
CA GLN A 57 9.68 -8.07 -1.44
C GLN A 57 9.49 -6.60 -1.08
N ILE A 58 8.90 -6.32 0.08
CA ILE A 58 8.76 -4.95 0.59
C ILE A 58 10.14 -4.48 1.07
N LEU A 59 10.56 -3.30 0.61
CA LEU A 59 11.83 -2.69 0.97
C LEU A 59 11.65 -1.65 2.06
N GLU A 60 10.78 -0.67 1.80
CA GLU A 60 10.54 0.44 2.71
C GLU A 60 9.12 0.99 2.57
N VAL A 61 8.71 1.72 3.60
CA VAL A 61 7.39 2.35 3.71
C VAL A 61 7.60 3.79 4.14
N ASN A 62 7.35 4.72 3.22
CA ASN A 62 7.63 6.14 3.41
C ASN A 62 6.34 6.89 3.75
N PHE A 63 6.30 7.55 4.91
CA PHE A 63 5.21 8.44 5.31
C PHE A 63 5.36 9.82 4.65
N ASN A 64 4.27 10.36 4.07
CA ASN A 64 4.28 11.58 3.27
C ASN A 64 5.33 11.55 2.13
N PRO A 65 5.19 10.60 1.19
CA PRO A 65 6.14 10.45 0.10
C PRO A 65 6.10 11.64 -0.87
N ASP A 66 7.21 11.88 -1.57
CA ASP A 66 7.21 12.77 -2.72
C ASP A 66 6.33 12.19 -3.84
N CYS A 67 5.37 12.98 -4.30
CA CYS A 67 4.38 12.60 -5.29
C CYS A 67 4.59 13.28 -6.64
N GLU A 68 5.72 13.96 -6.90
CA GLU A 68 5.97 14.64 -8.18
C GLU A 68 5.81 13.67 -9.37
N ARG A 69 6.43 12.49 -9.27
CA ARG A 69 6.35 11.46 -10.30
C ARG A 69 4.92 10.93 -10.47
N ALA A 70 4.19 10.71 -9.37
CA ALA A 70 2.81 10.24 -9.42
C ALA A 70 1.90 11.26 -10.12
N CYS A 71 2.04 12.55 -9.80
CA CYS A 71 1.28 13.62 -10.43
C CYS A 71 1.61 13.79 -11.91
N ARG A 72 2.87 13.53 -12.31
CA ARG A 72 3.30 13.61 -13.71
C ARG A 72 2.60 12.54 -14.58
N TYR A 73 2.45 11.33 -14.07
CA TYR A 73 1.83 10.21 -14.81
C TYR A 73 0.31 10.10 -14.59
N HIS A 74 -0.17 10.57 -13.45
CA HIS A 74 -1.58 10.57 -13.07
C HIS A 74 -1.98 11.97 -12.61
N PRO A 75 -2.40 12.86 -13.54
CA PRO A 75 -2.75 14.24 -13.21
C PRO A 75 -3.87 14.37 -12.15
N GLY A 76 -4.74 13.37 -12.03
CA GLY A 76 -5.79 13.30 -11.01
C GLY A 76 -5.35 12.70 -9.67
N PHE A 77 -4.07 12.37 -9.47
CA PHE A 77 -3.59 11.62 -8.31
C PHE A 77 -4.08 12.19 -6.96
N PHE A 78 -3.88 13.49 -6.73
CA PHE A 78 -4.34 14.09 -5.48
C PHE A 78 -5.86 14.18 -5.38
N ASN A 79 -6.59 14.32 -6.49
CA ASN A 79 -8.05 14.27 -6.46
C ASN A 79 -8.53 12.89 -5.99
N ASP A 80 -7.92 11.81 -6.48
CA ASP A 80 -8.22 10.43 -6.06
C ASP A 80 -7.90 10.24 -4.57
N VAL A 81 -6.75 10.76 -4.09
CA VAL A 81 -6.35 10.74 -2.68
C VAL A 81 -7.34 11.50 -1.80
N PHE A 82 -7.73 12.73 -2.18
CA PHE A 82 -8.66 13.55 -1.38
C PHE A 82 -10.06 12.95 -1.35
N SER A 83 -10.56 12.48 -2.49
CA SER A 83 -11.88 11.84 -2.58
C SER A 83 -11.93 10.60 -1.69
N THR A 84 -10.86 9.80 -1.68
CA THR A 84 -10.77 8.59 -0.86
C THR A 84 -10.63 8.90 0.63
N LEU A 85 -9.69 9.76 1.01
CA LEU A 85 -9.33 9.95 2.41
C LEU A 85 -10.28 10.90 3.16
N TYR A 86 -10.91 11.86 2.48
CA TYR A 86 -11.67 12.93 3.13
C TYR A 86 -13.14 12.98 2.73
N LEU A 87 -13.51 12.46 1.57
CA LEU A 87 -14.92 12.41 1.12
C LEU A 87 -15.53 11.01 1.26
N ASP A 88 -14.73 9.99 1.59
CA ASP A 88 -15.14 8.59 1.63
C ASP A 88 -15.73 8.10 0.28
N GLU A 89 -15.21 8.64 -0.83
CA GLU A 89 -15.63 8.36 -2.21
C GLU A 89 -14.50 7.65 -3.01
N PRO A 90 -14.20 6.36 -2.73
CA PRO A 90 -13.16 5.62 -3.46
C PRO A 90 -13.66 5.03 -4.79
N SER A 91 -14.86 5.39 -5.26
CA SER A 91 -15.43 4.91 -6.52
C SER A 91 -14.98 5.76 -7.71
N HIS A 92 -14.88 5.16 -8.89
CA HIS A 92 -14.53 5.83 -10.15
C HIS A 92 -13.13 6.50 -10.19
N CYS A 93 -12.23 6.11 -9.29
CA CYS A 93 -10.85 6.59 -9.22
C CYS A 93 -9.83 5.44 -9.27
N HIS A 94 -8.53 5.75 -9.33
CA HIS A 94 -7.45 4.74 -9.42
C HIS A 94 -7.12 4.12 -8.06
N VAL A 95 -8.15 3.64 -7.35
CA VAL A 95 -8.02 3.10 -6.00
C VAL A 95 -8.56 1.68 -5.97
N THR A 96 -7.79 0.78 -5.37
CA THR A 96 -8.23 -0.58 -5.06
C THR A 96 -8.32 -0.72 -3.56
N ARG A 97 -9.53 -0.96 -3.05
CA ARG A 97 -9.73 -1.26 -1.64
C ARG A 97 -9.23 -2.67 -1.35
N LEU A 98 -8.29 -2.77 -0.41
CA LEU A 98 -7.84 -4.03 0.15
C LEU A 98 -8.71 -4.35 1.38
N VAL A 99 -9.08 -5.62 1.53
CA VAL A 99 -9.88 -6.17 2.64
C VAL A 99 -9.12 -7.29 3.32
#